data_AF-A0A924DQ35-F1
#
_entry.id   AF-A0A924DQ35-F1
#
_cell.length_a   1.000
_cell.length_b   1.000
_cell.length_c   1.000
_cell.angle_alpha   90.00
_cell.angle_beta   90.00
_cell.angle_gamma   90.00
#
_symmetry.space_group_name_H-M   'P 1'
#
loop_
_entity.id
_entity.type
_entity.pdbx_description
1 polymer ?
#
loop_
_entity_poly.entity_id
_entity_poly.type
_entity_poly.pdbx_seq_one_letter_code
_entity_poly.pdbx_strand_id
1 'polypeptide(L)'
;MSKPIIFKGKIQFVGVKATEKKSLMKYADPTFKEGFEENMADTMMASFENLKLTAEEKKHLSRSHRKMLNYYRHLNPFSLNVDAKKLILEINRSKQTHVVIEANHYGAYICLAALYSGKLSQDKKIEFILEKAPLALFPKAFIKSEPKVSLHKVVFHLSEDCWLSPFSSLYNNQRIKYSMKSIKRAA
;
A
#
# COMPACT_ATOMS: atom_id res chain seq x y z
N MET A 1 -13.24 -22.76 11.49
CA MET A 1 -13.49 -21.30 11.36
C MET A 1 -12.15 -20.62 11.09
N SER A 2 -11.98 -20.01 9.92
CA SER A 2 -10.74 -19.32 9.52
C SER A 2 -10.61 -18.01 10.32
N LYS A 3 -9.58 -17.91 11.16
CA LYS A 3 -9.33 -16.69 11.96
C LYS A 3 -8.90 -15.53 11.05
N PRO A 4 -9.23 -14.27 11.40
CA PRO A 4 -8.92 -13.12 10.56
C PRO A 4 -7.41 -12.89 10.44
N ILE A 5 -6.95 -12.66 9.20
CA ILE A 5 -5.58 -12.24 8.90
C ILE A 5 -5.37 -10.82 9.43
N ILE A 6 -4.30 -10.59 10.20
CA ILE A 6 -3.91 -9.26 10.68
C ILE A 6 -2.88 -8.67 9.70
N PHE A 7 -3.07 -7.42 9.30
CA PHE A 7 -2.32 -6.82 8.20
C PHE A 7 -1.15 -5.91 8.67
N LYS A 8 0.03 -5.88 8.01
CA LYS A 8 1.10 -4.88 8.31
C LYS A 8 0.72 -3.50 7.81
N GLY A 9 0.90 -2.46 8.60
CA GLY A 9 0.92 -1.11 8.02
C GLY A 9 0.81 0.01 9.03
N LYS A 10 1.08 1.22 8.56
CA LYS A 10 0.80 2.45 9.30
C LYS A 10 0.28 3.53 8.36
N ILE A 11 -0.50 4.44 8.91
CA ILE A 11 -0.92 5.69 8.28
C ILE A 11 -0.67 6.81 9.28
N GLN A 12 0.06 7.84 8.87
CA GLN A 12 0.45 8.96 9.71
C GLN A 12 0.17 10.27 8.97
N PHE A 13 -0.39 11.26 9.68
CA PHE A 13 -0.51 12.63 9.19
C PHE A 13 0.79 13.36 9.53
N VAL A 14 1.37 14.05 8.55
CA VAL A 14 2.55 14.90 8.73
C VAL A 14 2.07 16.34 8.78
N GLY A 15 2.31 17.01 9.91
CA GLY A 15 1.95 18.41 10.11
C GLY A 15 2.81 19.38 9.27
N VAL A 16 2.40 20.65 9.27
CA VAL A 16 3.08 21.75 8.54
C VAL A 16 4.54 21.90 8.97
N LYS A 17 4.86 21.55 10.22
CA LYS A 17 6.24 21.30 10.66
C LYS A 17 6.49 19.80 10.49
N ALA A 18 7.37 19.42 9.56
CA ALA A 18 7.66 18.02 9.20
C ALA A 18 8.08 17.11 10.38
N THR A 19 8.35 17.69 11.56
CA THR A 19 8.63 17.02 12.83
C THR A 19 7.38 16.51 13.56
N GLU A 20 6.18 17.05 13.32
CA GLU A 20 4.95 16.60 13.96
C GLU A 20 4.27 15.49 13.14
N LYS A 21 4.46 14.24 13.57
CA LYS A 21 3.81 13.07 12.99
C LYS A 21 2.72 12.54 13.92
N LYS A 22 1.46 12.61 13.50
CA LYS A 22 0.33 12.01 14.22
C LYS A 22 -0.03 10.67 13.60
N SER A 23 0.12 9.59 14.36
CA SER A 23 -0.32 8.27 13.91
C SER A 23 -1.84 8.20 13.87
N LEU A 24 -2.42 7.83 12.73
CA LEU A 24 -3.86 7.67 12.56
C LEU A 24 -4.29 6.21 12.68
N MET A 25 -3.60 5.33 11.96
CA MET A 25 -3.91 3.90 11.94
C MET A 25 -2.60 3.12 12.05
N LYS A 26 -2.59 2.10 12.91
CA LYS A 26 -1.48 1.15 13.04
C LYS A 26 -2.05 -0.25 12.90
N TYR A 27 -1.36 -1.06 12.11
CA TYR A 27 -1.70 -2.44 11.91
C TYR A 27 -0.45 -3.29 12.21
N ALA A 28 -0.65 -4.33 13.02
CA ALA A 28 0.44 -5.16 13.50
C ALA A 28 1.13 -5.90 12.35
N ASP A 29 2.38 -6.30 12.54
CA ASP A 29 3.05 -7.16 11.57
C ASP A 29 2.18 -8.39 11.28
N PRO A 30 2.14 -8.86 10.01
CA PRO A 30 1.35 -10.00 9.61
C PRO A 30 1.91 -11.19 10.34
N THR A 31 1.24 -11.56 11.42
CA THR A 31 1.40 -12.88 12.00
C THR A 31 0.73 -13.84 11.03
N PHE A 32 1.54 -14.45 10.16
CA PHE A 32 1.16 -15.61 9.37
C PHE A 32 0.92 -16.77 10.35
N LYS A 33 -0.21 -16.76 11.07
CA LYS A 33 -0.55 -17.86 11.99
C LYS A 33 -0.98 -19.08 11.18
N GLU A 34 -0.74 -20.25 11.76
CA GLU A 34 -1.07 -21.59 11.26
C GLU A 34 -2.41 -21.59 10.50
N GLY A 35 -2.35 -22.08 9.25
CA GLY A 35 -3.45 -22.06 8.28
C GLY A 35 -3.16 -21.21 7.03
N PHE A 36 -2.60 -20.00 7.14
CA PHE A 36 -2.16 -19.23 5.96
C PHE A 36 -0.84 -19.75 5.37
N GLU A 37 -0.05 -20.43 6.22
CA GLU A 37 1.17 -21.15 5.81
C GLU A 37 0.90 -22.58 5.33
N GLU A 38 -0.28 -23.13 5.62
CA GLU A 38 -0.60 -24.54 5.37
C GLU A 38 -1.08 -24.80 3.94
N ASN A 39 -1.57 -23.77 3.23
CA ASN A 39 -1.81 -23.91 1.80
C ASN A 39 -0.51 -23.71 1.02
N MET A 40 0.37 -24.72 1.08
CA MET A 40 1.62 -24.75 0.31
C MET A 40 1.39 -24.41 -1.17
N ALA A 41 0.25 -24.84 -1.73
CA ALA A 41 -0.09 -24.60 -3.13
C ALA A 41 -0.11 -23.09 -3.47
N ASP A 42 -0.69 -22.25 -2.61
CA ASP A 42 -0.81 -20.81 -2.86
C ASP A 42 0.52 -20.07 -2.76
N THR A 43 1.53 -20.70 -2.16
CA THR A 43 2.88 -20.13 -2.03
C THR A 43 3.91 -20.82 -2.93
N MET A 44 3.50 -21.74 -3.81
CA MET A 44 4.38 -22.30 -4.84
C MET A 44 4.82 -21.24 -5.86
N MET A 45 5.96 -21.44 -6.51
CA MET A 45 6.48 -20.51 -7.53
C MET A 45 5.48 -20.29 -8.67
N ALA A 46 4.82 -21.37 -9.11
CA ALA A 46 3.81 -21.35 -10.18
C ALA A 46 2.64 -20.39 -9.87
N SER A 47 2.28 -20.25 -8.58
CA SER A 47 1.19 -19.37 -8.15
C SER A 47 1.46 -17.90 -8.46
N PHE A 48 2.70 -17.51 -8.74
CA PHE A 48 3.09 -16.12 -9.03
C PHE A 48 3.41 -15.87 -10.51
N GLU A 49 3.14 -16.81 -11.42
CA GLU A 49 3.39 -16.64 -12.86
C GLU A 49 2.66 -15.42 -13.46
N ASN A 50 1.46 -15.14 -12.95
CA ASN A 50 0.65 -13.99 -13.37
C ASN A 50 1.23 -12.63 -12.99
N LEU A 51 2.26 -12.56 -12.14
CA LEU A 51 2.90 -11.31 -11.73
C LEU A 51 3.86 -10.74 -12.76
N LYS A 52 4.08 -11.44 -13.88
CA LYS A 52 4.98 -11.02 -14.97
C LYS A 52 6.38 -10.60 -14.48
N LEU A 53 6.87 -11.27 -13.43
CA LEU A 53 8.22 -11.07 -12.91
C LEU A 53 9.25 -11.45 -13.98
N THR A 54 10.33 -10.68 -14.09
CA THR A 54 11.45 -11.02 -14.97
C THR A 54 12.18 -12.28 -14.47
N ALA A 55 13.02 -12.88 -15.31
CA ALA A 55 13.83 -14.03 -14.91
C ALA A 55 14.74 -13.70 -13.71
N GLU A 56 15.27 -12.48 -13.65
CA GLU A 56 16.11 -12.03 -12.53
C GLU A 56 15.30 -11.84 -11.25
N GLU A 57 14.15 -11.19 -11.33
CA GLU A 57 13.23 -11.00 -10.21
C GLU A 57 12.77 -12.34 -9.61
N LYS A 58 12.53 -13.35 -10.47
CA LYS A 58 12.16 -14.70 -10.02
C LYS A 58 13.25 -15.37 -9.18
N LYS A 59 14.54 -15.10 -9.42
CA LYS A 59 15.64 -15.64 -8.59
C LYS A 59 15.57 -15.13 -7.15
N HIS A 60 15.06 -13.91 -6.96
CA HIS A 60 14.88 -13.32 -5.64
C HIS A 60 13.62 -13.79 -4.92
N LEU A 61 12.76 -14.61 -5.53
CA LEU A 61 11.44 -14.98 -5.01
C LEU A 61 11.50 -16.04 -3.88
N SER A 62 12.11 -15.66 -2.75
CA SER A 62 12.19 -16.46 -1.53
C SER A 62 10.82 -16.86 -0.97
N ARG A 63 10.79 -17.85 -0.05
CA ARG A 63 9.56 -18.24 0.66
C ARG A 63 8.90 -17.06 1.38
N SER A 64 9.71 -16.16 1.95
CA SER A 64 9.21 -14.95 2.63
C SER A 64 8.52 -13.99 1.66
N HIS A 65 9.11 -13.76 0.49
CA HIS A 65 8.51 -12.92 -0.56
C HIS A 65 7.20 -13.51 -1.07
N ARG A 66 7.16 -14.83 -1.29
CA ARG A 66 5.94 -15.53 -1.71
C ARG A 66 4.82 -15.41 -0.68
N LYS A 67 5.13 -15.56 0.62
CA LYS A 67 4.16 -15.32 1.70
C LYS A 67 3.63 -13.88 1.68
N MET A 68 4.51 -12.90 1.56
CA MET A 68 4.12 -11.48 1.47
C MET A 68 3.23 -11.18 0.27
N LEU A 69 3.59 -11.67 -0.93
CA LEU A 69 2.79 -11.49 -2.14
C LEU A 69 1.44 -12.18 -2.03
N ASN A 70 1.41 -13.40 -1.48
CA ASN A 70 0.17 -14.13 -1.25
C ASN A 70 -0.77 -13.36 -0.31
N TYR A 71 -0.20 -12.74 0.72
CA TYR A 71 -0.91 -11.88 1.65
C TYR A 71 -1.52 -10.64 0.98
N TYR A 72 -0.83 -9.98 0.03
CA TYR A 72 -1.41 -8.87 -0.74
C TYR A 72 -2.50 -9.30 -1.74
N ARG A 73 -2.42 -10.53 -2.24
CA ARG A 73 -3.47 -11.09 -3.13
C ARG A 73 -4.76 -11.40 -2.40
N HIS A 74 -4.67 -11.77 -1.13
CA HIS A 74 -5.79 -12.21 -0.29
C HIS A 74 -6.24 -11.15 0.72
N LEU A 75 -5.93 -9.87 0.47
CA LEU A 75 -6.47 -8.78 1.28
C LEU A 75 -8.00 -8.83 1.29
N ASN A 76 -8.60 -8.75 2.47
CA ASN A 76 -10.05 -8.70 2.60
C ASN A 76 -10.58 -7.37 2.01
N PRO A 77 -11.36 -7.39 0.91
CA PRO A 77 -11.86 -6.17 0.30
C PRO A 77 -12.81 -5.38 1.21
N PHE A 78 -13.55 -6.06 2.08
CA PHE A 78 -14.45 -5.41 3.03
C PHE A 78 -13.66 -4.57 4.05
N SER A 79 -12.64 -5.17 4.67
CA SER A 79 -11.76 -4.49 5.62
C SER A 79 -11.06 -3.28 4.98
N LEU A 80 -10.52 -3.45 3.77
CA LEU A 80 -9.86 -2.37 3.04
C LEU A 80 -10.80 -1.20 2.76
N ASN A 81 -12.06 -1.48 2.38
CA ASN A 81 -13.06 -0.45 2.14
C ASN A 81 -13.50 0.27 3.43
N VAL A 82 -13.68 -0.47 4.53
CA VAL A 82 -13.99 0.11 5.84
C VAL A 82 -12.88 1.06 6.29
N ASP A 83 -11.62 0.64 6.18
CA ASP A 83 -10.48 1.45 6.57
C ASP A 83 -10.28 2.67 5.66
N ALA A 84 -10.48 2.50 4.34
CA ALA A 84 -10.46 3.61 3.39
C ALA A 84 -11.52 4.66 3.71
N LYS A 85 -12.75 4.25 4.05
CA LYS A 85 -13.82 5.16 4.48
C LYS A 85 -13.45 5.91 5.75
N LYS A 86 -12.85 5.24 6.73
CA LYS A 86 -12.35 5.90 7.96
C LYS A 86 -11.30 6.96 7.62
N LEU A 87 -10.33 6.63 6.76
CA LEU A 87 -9.31 7.58 6.32
C LEU A 87 -9.93 8.80 5.63
N ILE A 88 -10.87 8.59 4.70
CA ILE A 88 -11.57 9.68 3.99
C ILE A 88 -12.28 10.62 4.99
N LEU A 89 -12.98 10.06 5.97
CA LEU A 89 -13.68 10.86 6.99
C LEU A 89 -12.69 11.74 7.76
N GLU A 90 -11.55 11.21 8.15
CA GLU A 90 -10.53 11.95 8.90
C GLU A 90 -9.86 13.04 8.05
N ILE A 91 -9.56 12.76 6.78
CA ILE A 91 -9.04 13.76 5.84
C ILE A 91 -10.04 14.90 5.65
N ASN A 92 -11.31 14.56 5.41
CA ASN A 92 -12.36 15.53 5.14
C ASN A 92 -12.69 16.38 6.38
N ARG A 93 -12.61 15.80 7.58
CA ARG A 93 -12.80 16.50 8.86
C ARG A 93 -11.62 17.39 9.27
N SER A 94 -10.42 17.12 8.75
CA SER A 94 -9.25 17.95 9.04
C SER A 94 -9.52 19.41 8.66
N LYS A 95 -9.05 20.36 9.45
CA LYS A 95 -9.13 21.79 9.10
C LYS A 95 -8.04 22.23 8.11
N GLN A 96 -7.06 21.38 7.86
CA GLN A 96 -5.93 21.68 6.98
C GLN A 96 -6.36 21.65 5.51
N THR A 97 -5.94 22.66 4.75
CA THR A 97 -6.12 22.74 3.28
C THR A 97 -5.10 21.89 2.54
N HIS A 98 -3.91 21.68 3.13
CA HIS A 98 -2.89 20.77 2.63
C HIS A 98 -2.64 19.67 3.66
N VAL A 99 -2.80 18.41 3.25
CA VAL A 99 -2.64 17.24 4.10
C VAL A 99 -1.58 16.33 3.51
N VAL A 100 -0.55 16.00 4.28
CA VAL A 100 0.48 15.04 3.88
C VAL A 100 0.29 13.76 4.69
N ILE A 101 0.22 12.62 4.01
CA ILE A 101 -0.02 11.31 4.60
C ILE A 101 1.11 10.38 4.25
N GLU A 102 1.82 9.89 5.26
CA GLU A 102 2.78 8.81 5.11
C GLU A 102 2.13 7.47 5.43
N ALA A 103 2.26 6.51 4.52
CA ALA A 103 1.76 5.18 4.74
C ALA A 103 2.66 4.09 4.17
N ASN A 104 2.66 2.92 4.81
CA ASN A 104 3.39 1.77 4.33
C ASN A 104 2.54 0.51 4.32
N HIS A 105 2.97 -0.47 3.53
CA HIS A 105 2.36 -1.79 3.43
C HIS A 105 0.83 -1.72 3.17
N TYR A 106 -0.01 -2.33 4.01
CA TYR A 106 -1.47 -2.26 3.91
C TYR A 106 -2.00 -0.82 4.02
N GLY A 107 -1.36 0.03 4.81
CA GLY A 107 -1.69 1.45 4.91
C GLY A 107 -1.61 2.17 3.56
N ALA A 108 -0.67 1.77 2.70
CA ALA A 108 -0.57 2.34 1.36
C ALA A 108 -1.75 1.93 0.47
N TYR A 109 -2.25 0.70 0.59
CA TYR A 109 -3.45 0.27 -0.12
C TYR A 109 -4.69 1.00 0.37
N ILE A 110 -4.80 1.30 1.66
CA ILE A 110 -5.89 2.12 2.21
C ILE A 110 -5.84 3.53 1.61
N CYS A 111 -4.66 4.13 1.51
CA CYS A 111 -4.48 5.44 0.90
C CYS A 111 -4.89 5.43 -0.58
N LEU A 112 -4.49 4.41 -1.34
CA LEU A 112 -4.90 4.25 -2.73
C LEU A 112 -6.41 4.03 -2.85
N ALA A 113 -7.00 3.17 -2.03
CA ALA A 113 -8.44 2.94 -2.02
C ALA A 113 -9.23 4.21 -1.67
N ALA A 114 -8.72 5.02 -0.73
CA ALA A 114 -9.30 6.31 -0.39
C ALA A 114 -9.21 7.29 -1.56
N LEU A 115 -8.02 7.43 -2.15
CA LEU A 115 -7.74 8.31 -3.28
C LEU A 115 -8.62 8.01 -4.50
N TYR A 116 -8.67 6.74 -4.90
CA TYR A 116 -9.39 6.31 -6.09
C TYR A 116 -10.89 6.10 -5.87
N SER A 117 -11.38 6.27 -4.63
CA SER A 117 -12.82 6.21 -4.31
C SER A 117 -13.62 7.39 -4.87
N GLY A 118 -12.97 8.52 -5.13
CA GLY A 118 -13.62 9.76 -5.57
C GLY A 118 -14.32 10.54 -4.45
N LYS A 119 -14.10 10.17 -3.19
CA LYS A 119 -14.80 10.74 -2.01
C LYS A 119 -13.95 11.70 -1.17
N LEU A 120 -12.72 11.97 -1.60
CA LEU A 120 -11.87 12.98 -0.97
C LEU A 120 -12.42 14.38 -1.31
N SER A 121 -12.33 15.28 -0.33
CA SER A 121 -12.81 16.65 -0.47
C SER A 121 -12.05 17.40 -1.57
N GLN A 122 -12.77 18.18 -2.39
CA GLN A 122 -12.20 18.85 -3.57
C GLN A 122 -11.50 20.19 -3.26
N ASP A 123 -11.61 20.67 -2.03
CA ASP A 123 -10.96 21.86 -1.51
C ASP A 123 -9.58 21.56 -0.89
N LYS A 124 -9.21 20.27 -0.78
CA LYS A 124 -7.99 19.84 -0.12
C LYS A 124 -6.93 19.40 -1.11
N LYS A 125 -5.71 19.87 -0.89
CA LYS A 125 -4.50 19.30 -1.49
C LYS A 125 -4.02 18.16 -0.62
N ILE A 126 -3.76 17.00 -1.22
CA ILE A 126 -3.38 15.79 -0.48
C ILE A 126 -2.16 15.15 -1.14
N GLU A 127 -1.10 14.98 -0.37
CA GLU A 127 0.10 14.27 -0.78
C GLU A 127 0.20 12.94 -0.03
N PHE A 128 0.16 11.84 -0.77
CA PHE A 128 0.35 10.49 -0.25
C PHE A 128 1.79 10.06 -0.49
N ILE A 129 2.53 9.83 0.58
CA ILE A 129 3.89 9.28 0.57
C ILE A 129 3.78 7.80 0.96
N LEU A 130 3.98 6.92 -0.02
CA LEU A 130 3.67 5.50 0.07
C LEU A 130 4.92 4.63 -0.01
N GLU A 131 4.95 3.56 0.80
CA GLU A 131 6.11 2.68 0.92
C GLU A 131 5.73 1.19 1.00
N LYS A 132 6.64 0.32 0.55
CA LYS A 132 6.62 -1.14 0.80
C LYS A 132 5.33 -1.88 0.40
N ALA A 133 4.66 -1.41 -0.66
CA ALA A 133 3.40 -1.98 -1.16
C ALA A 133 3.49 -2.31 -2.67
N PRO A 134 3.16 -3.54 -3.10
CA PRO A 134 3.27 -3.97 -4.49
C PRO A 134 2.10 -3.45 -5.33
N LEU A 135 2.27 -2.30 -5.99
CA LEU A 135 1.22 -1.66 -6.79
C LEU A 135 0.58 -2.55 -7.85
N ALA A 136 1.33 -3.46 -8.46
CA ALA A 136 0.83 -4.43 -9.44
C ALA A 136 -0.29 -5.33 -8.86
N LEU A 137 -0.31 -5.52 -7.54
CA LEU A 137 -1.29 -6.32 -6.81
C LEU A 137 -2.45 -5.50 -6.26
N PHE A 138 -2.54 -4.20 -6.53
CA PHE A 138 -3.65 -3.39 -6.04
C PHE A 138 -4.98 -3.80 -6.71
N PRO A 139 -6.05 -4.13 -5.97
CA PRO A 139 -7.25 -4.67 -6.58
C PRO A 139 -7.99 -3.60 -7.41
N LYS A 140 -8.18 -3.89 -8.70
CA LYS A 140 -8.79 -2.95 -9.67
C LYS A 140 -10.19 -2.48 -9.27
N ALA A 141 -10.94 -3.27 -8.49
CA ALA A 141 -12.27 -2.92 -7.98
C ALA A 141 -12.29 -1.65 -7.09
N PHE A 142 -11.14 -1.23 -6.55
CA PHE A 142 -11.00 0.01 -5.78
C PHE A 142 -10.71 1.24 -6.64
N ILE A 143 -10.46 1.05 -7.94
CA ILE A 143 -10.21 2.13 -8.89
C ILE A 143 -11.55 2.60 -9.49
N LYS A 144 -12.23 3.50 -8.79
CA LYS A 144 -13.58 3.97 -9.17
C LYS A 144 -13.58 5.32 -9.89
N SER A 145 -12.56 6.14 -9.66
CA SER A 145 -12.45 7.48 -10.23
C SER A 145 -10.99 7.86 -10.42
N GLU A 146 -10.72 8.73 -11.38
CA GLU A 146 -9.40 9.30 -11.56
C GLU A 146 -9.15 10.46 -10.58
N PRO A 147 -8.02 10.46 -9.85
CA PRO A 147 -7.66 11.57 -9.00
C PRO A 147 -7.38 12.86 -9.79
N LYS A 148 -7.84 14.00 -9.26
CA LYS A 148 -7.47 15.33 -9.77
C LYS A 148 -5.99 15.60 -9.48
N VAL A 149 -5.14 15.57 -10.51
CA VAL A 149 -3.68 15.72 -10.38
C VAL A 149 -3.27 17.09 -9.79
N SER A 150 -4.10 18.12 -9.97
CA SER A 150 -3.88 19.46 -9.37
C SER A 150 -4.05 19.50 -7.85
N LEU A 151 -4.74 18.52 -7.28
CA LEU A 151 -5.05 18.45 -5.85
C LEU A 151 -4.38 17.26 -5.17
N HIS A 152 -4.21 16.15 -5.88
CA HIS A 152 -3.74 14.91 -5.30
C HIS A 152 -2.41 14.49 -5.92
N LYS A 153 -1.44 14.18 -5.05
CA LYS A 153 -0.12 13.69 -5.42
C LYS A 153 0.14 12.36 -4.73
N VAL A 154 0.71 11.42 -5.47
CA VAL A 154 1.21 10.15 -4.94
C VAL A 154 2.70 10.05 -5.20
N VAL A 155 3.47 9.88 -4.13
CA VAL A 155 4.92 9.66 -4.17
C VAL A 155 5.18 8.28 -3.59
N PHE A 156 5.77 7.40 -4.37
CA PHE A 156 6.26 6.12 -3.88
C PHE A 156 7.74 6.22 -3.55
N HIS A 157 8.07 5.94 -2.30
CA HIS A 157 9.45 5.89 -1.84
C HIS A 157 10.02 4.49 -2.03
N LEU A 158 11.13 4.44 -2.77
CA LEU A 158 11.98 3.27 -2.89
C LEU A 158 13.10 3.38 -1.86
N SER A 159 13.02 2.53 -0.83
CA SER A 159 14.10 2.30 0.11
C SER A 159 14.84 1.04 -0.31
N GLU A 160 16.17 1.07 -0.33
CA GLU A 160 17.00 -0.11 -0.67
C GLU A 160 16.71 -1.30 0.26
N ASP A 161 16.43 -1.03 1.54
CA ASP A 161 16.06 -2.02 2.56
C ASP A 161 14.60 -2.52 2.46
N CYS A 162 13.91 -2.26 1.34
CA CYS A 162 12.57 -2.74 1.10
C CYS A 162 12.57 -4.21 0.64
N TRP A 163 11.69 -5.04 1.19
CA TRP A 163 11.45 -6.39 0.68
C TRP A 163 11.03 -6.42 -0.81
N LEU A 164 10.51 -5.29 -1.31
CA LEU A 164 10.03 -5.13 -2.68
C LEU A 164 11.13 -4.59 -3.61
N SER A 165 12.29 -4.15 -3.09
CA SER A 165 13.42 -3.62 -3.86
C SER A 165 13.83 -4.49 -5.06
N PRO A 166 13.92 -5.83 -4.96
CA PRO A 166 14.35 -6.65 -6.09
C PRO A 166 13.23 -6.87 -7.11
N PHE A 167 12.02 -6.32 -6.94
CA PHE A 167 10.85 -6.58 -7.78
C PHE A 167 10.30 -5.29 -8.42
N SER A 168 11.09 -4.71 -9.32
CA SER A 168 10.72 -3.50 -10.09
C SER A 168 9.35 -3.61 -10.79
N SER A 169 9.03 -4.78 -11.35
CA SER A 169 7.77 -5.06 -12.05
C SER A 169 6.54 -4.89 -11.14
N LEU A 170 6.70 -5.10 -9.83
CA LEU A 170 5.62 -4.99 -8.86
C LEU A 170 5.28 -3.55 -8.48
N TYR A 171 6.13 -2.58 -8.82
CA TYR A 171 5.81 -1.16 -8.67
C TYR A 171 4.94 -0.63 -9.80
N ASN A 172 4.77 -1.35 -10.92
CA ASN A 172 3.99 -0.84 -12.03
C ASN A 172 2.51 -1.20 -11.92
N ASN A 173 1.64 -0.19 -12.02
CA ASN A 173 0.21 -0.37 -12.21
C ASN A 173 -0.30 0.69 -13.20
N GLN A 174 -0.76 0.24 -14.37
CA GLN A 174 -1.16 1.11 -15.49
C GLN A 174 -2.26 2.13 -15.15
N ARG A 175 -3.03 1.90 -14.07
CA ARG A 175 -4.13 2.78 -13.66
C ARG A 175 -3.78 3.68 -12.48
N ILE A 176 -2.60 3.51 -11.88
CA ILE A 176 -2.17 4.30 -10.75
C ILE A 176 -1.13 5.34 -11.21
N LYS A 177 -1.47 6.61 -11.03
CA LYS A 177 -0.56 7.74 -11.34
C LYS A 177 0.26 8.02 -10.09
N TYR A 178 1.58 7.87 -10.17
CA TYR A 178 2.50 8.13 -9.07
C TYR A 178 3.85 8.63 -9.58
N SER A 179 4.63 9.23 -8.68
CA SER A 179 6.04 9.56 -8.91
C SER A 179 6.92 8.69 -8.02
N MET A 180 8.11 8.31 -8.50
CA MET A 180 9.07 7.53 -7.72
C MET A 180 10.15 8.43 -7.15
N LYS A 181 10.52 8.20 -5.90
CA LYS A 181 11.66 8.85 -5.25
C LYS A 181 12.52 7.79 -4.56
N SER A 182 13.77 7.68 -4.99
CA SER A 182 14.77 6.87 -4.29
C SER A 182 15.23 7.60 -3.04
N ILE A 183 15.24 6.90 -1.91
CA ILE A 183 15.80 7.40 -0.66
C ILE A 183 17.04 6.59 -0.35
N LYS A 184 18.20 7.21 -0.53
CA LYS A 184 19.46 6.70 0.01
C LYS A 184 19.45 6.96 1.52
N ARG A 185 19.78 5.97 2.34
CA ARG A 185 20.03 6.20 3.76
C ARG A 185 21.20 7.19 3.88
N ALA A 186 21.04 8.23 4.70
CA ALA A 186 22.19 8.95 5.21
C ALA A 186 23.01 7.95 6.04
N ALA A 187 24.28 7.79 5.67
CA ALA A 187 25.24 6.95 6.38
C ALA A 187 25.47 7.47 7.80
#